data_AF-A0A2P5CBL0-F1
#
_entry.id   AF-A0A2P5CBL0-F1
#
_cell.length_a   1.000
_cell.length_b   1.000
_cell.length_c   1.000
_cell.angle_alpha   90.00
_cell.angle_beta   90.00
_cell.angle_gamma   90.00
#
_symmetry.space_group_name_H-M   'P 1'
#
loop_
_entity.id
_entity.type
_entity.pdbx_description
1 polymer ?
#
loop_
_entity_poly.entity_id
_entity_poly.type
_entity_poly.pdbx_seq_one_letter_code
_entity_poly.pdbx_strand_id
1 'polypeptide(L)'
;MAKNEVEVELGDGGHIISATSSCWGESPRAKSPAPFLSKTYDLLEESGGVVGAGAGEDHGRKTSNIVSWNVEGKGFIVWSPAEFSELLLPKYFKHNNFSSFIRQLNTYGFKKTSSKRWEFKHDKFQKGCRHMLVEITRKKCEPSVFPPFLKAAEENSGLQLMEENKSLRREKMELQMQIAQFKALEDKLLDFLARHMGDSHNKV
;
A
#
# COMPACT_ATOMS: atom_id res chain seq x y z
N MET A 1 7.76 -89.02 -31.84
CA MET A 1 7.72 -87.92 -32.84
C MET A 1 8.70 -86.85 -32.38
N ALA A 2 9.52 -86.34 -33.33
CA ALA A 2 10.09 -84.99 -33.48
C ALA A 2 10.67 -84.26 -32.23
N LYS A 3 11.99 -84.02 -32.14
CA LYS A 3 12.84 -82.97 -32.76
C LYS A 3 12.78 -81.58 -32.08
N ASN A 4 13.95 -81.18 -31.57
CA ASN A 4 14.62 -79.86 -31.54
C ASN A 4 13.88 -78.56 -31.19
N GLU A 5 14.40 -77.91 -30.14
CA GLU A 5 15.08 -76.59 -30.14
C GLU A 5 14.47 -75.45 -30.98
N VAL A 6 13.86 -74.47 -30.29
CA VAL A 6 13.61 -73.07 -30.71
C VAL A 6 13.37 -72.30 -29.37
N GLU A 7 14.24 -71.42 -28.88
CA GLU A 7 14.64 -70.08 -29.32
C GLU A 7 14.04 -69.02 -28.37
N VAL A 8 14.94 -68.13 -27.97
CA VAL A 8 14.74 -66.80 -27.41
C VAL A 8 13.57 -66.08 -28.08
N GLU A 9 12.66 -65.49 -27.30
CA GLU A 9 12.07 -64.20 -27.66
C GLU A 9 11.85 -63.32 -26.42
N LEU A 10 12.57 -62.19 -26.47
CA LEU A 10 12.26 -60.96 -25.77
C LEU A 10 11.06 -60.33 -26.51
N GLY A 11 9.92 -60.19 -25.84
CA GLY A 11 8.79 -59.37 -26.31
C GLY A 11 8.32 -58.52 -25.13
N ASP A 12 7.93 -57.25 -25.27
CA ASP A 12 7.69 -56.44 -26.46
C ASP A 12 7.93 -54.96 -26.10
N GLY A 13 8.29 -54.17 -27.11
CA GLY A 13 8.68 -52.77 -27.00
C GLY A 13 7.55 -51.87 -26.50
N GLY A 14 7.80 -51.19 -25.39
CA GLY A 14 7.07 -50.00 -24.97
C GLY A 14 7.96 -48.76 -25.14
N HIS A 15 7.84 -48.10 -26.29
CA HIS A 15 8.42 -46.80 -26.58
C HIS A 15 7.77 -45.74 -25.66
N ILE A 16 8.42 -45.37 -24.56
CA ILE A 16 8.07 -44.13 -23.83
C ILE A 16 9.13 -43.07 -24.08
N ILE A 17 8.89 -42.34 -25.17
CA ILE A 17 9.23 -40.93 -25.37
C ILE A 17 9.75 -40.23 -24.12
N SER A 18 11.00 -39.77 -24.24
CA SER A 18 11.60 -38.72 -23.44
C SER A 18 10.63 -37.55 -23.26
N ALA A 19 10.29 -37.25 -22.01
CA ALA A 19 9.81 -35.92 -21.63
C ALA A 19 10.74 -35.39 -20.54
N THR A 20 11.89 -34.88 -20.96
CA THR A 20 12.48 -33.73 -20.29
C THR A 20 11.42 -32.63 -20.34
N SER A 21 10.70 -32.39 -19.24
CA SER A 21 9.82 -31.23 -19.12
C SER A 21 10.67 -29.98 -18.91
N SER A 22 11.37 -29.58 -19.96
CA SER A 22 11.71 -28.18 -20.16
C SER A 22 10.55 -27.52 -20.91
N CYS A 23 10.52 -26.19 -20.86
CA CYS A 23 9.63 -25.32 -21.62
C CYS A 23 8.25 -25.04 -21.00
N TRP A 24 8.26 -24.33 -19.86
CA TRP A 24 7.34 -23.19 -19.77
C TRP A 24 7.89 -22.10 -20.69
N GLY A 25 7.52 -22.18 -21.97
CA GLY A 25 7.72 -21.10 -22.91
C GLY A 25 6.85 -19.92 -22.49
N GLU A 26 7.43 -18.95 -21.80
CA GLU A 26 6.81 -17.63 -21.70
C GLU A 26 6.94 -16.96 -23.07
N SER A 27 5.87 -17.10 -23.88
CA SER A 27 5.61 -16.19 -24.99
C SER A 27 5.68 -14.74 -24.48
N PRO A 28 6.41 -13.83 -25.14
CA PRO A 28 6.46 -12.42 -24.78
C PRO A 28 5.15 -11.74 -25.21
N ARG A 29 4.04 -12.11 -24.57
CA ARG A 29 2.87 -11.24 -24.54
C ARG A 29 3.34 -9.96 -23.86
N ALA A 30 3.22 -8.83 -24.55
CA ALA A 30 3.51 -7.51 -24.00
C ALA A 30 2.83 -7.40 -22.63
N LYS A 31 3.62 -7.54 -21.56
CA LYS A 31 3.10 -7.59 -20.19
C LYS A 31 2.64 -6.18 -19.89
N SER A 32 1.33 -5.93 -19.89
CA SER A 32 0.81 -4.63 -19.52
C SER A 32 1.03 -4.42 -18.01
N PRO A 33 1.39 -3.20 -17.58
CA PRO A 33 1.62 -2.94 -16.17
C PRO A 33 0.31 -3.10 -15.40
N ALA A 34 0.41 -3.57 -14.15
CA ALA A 34 -0.76 -3.79 -13.33
C ALA A 34 -1.58 -2.49 -13.21
N PRO A 35 -2.93 -2.53 -13.27
CA PRO A 35 -3.74 -1.31 -13.32
C PRO A 35 -3.50 -0.36 -12.14
N PHE A 36 -3.20 -0.91 -10.96
CA PHE A 36 -2.82 -0.11 -9.80
C PHE A 36 -1.61 0.77 -10.09
N LEU A 37 -0.54 0.21 -10.66
CA LEU A 37 0.71 0.91 -10.93
C LEU A 37 0.53 1.98 -12.00
N SER A 38 -0.17 1.66 -13.09
CA SER A 38 -0.46 2.62 -14.16
C SER A 38 -1.25 3.81 -13.61
N LYS A 39 -2.31 3.54 -12.84
CA LYS A 39 -3.14 4.59 -12.22
C LYS A 39 -2.36 5.43 -11.23
N THR A 40 -1.51 4.83 -10.39
CA THR A 40 -0.66 5.58 -9.46
C THR A 40 0.34 6.46 -10.21
N TYR A 41 0.92 5.96 -11.30
CA TYR A 41 1.83 6.74 -12.14
C TYR A 41 1.11 7.91 -12.80
N ASP A 42 -0.03 7.66 -13.44
CA ASP A 42 -0.81 8.68 -14.13
C ASP A 42 -1.30 9.77 -13.14
N LEU A 43 -1.73 9.37 -11.94
CA LEU A 43 -2.07 10.28 -10.83
C LEU A 43 -0.90 11.20 -10.46
N LEU A 44 0.33 10.69 -10.45
CA LEU A 44 1.52 11.48 -10.11
C LEU A 44 1.98 12.41 -11.24
N GLU A 45 1.83 11.99 -12.49
CA GLU A 45 2.10 12.83 -13.65
C GLU A 45 1.11 13.99 -13.74
N GLU A 46 -0.18 13.73 -13.56
CA GLU A 46 -1.22 14.77 -13.58
C GLU A 46 -1.08 15.73 -12.40
N SER A 47 -0.61 15.25 -11.25
CA SER A 47 -0.29 16.10 -10.09
C SER A 47 0.97 16.96 -10.27
N GLY A 48 1.92 16.52 -11.11
CA GLY A 48 3.19 17.21 -11.35
C GLY A 48 3.23 18.07 -12.62
N GLY A 49 2.23 17.95 -13.48
CA GLY A 49 2.17 18.54 -14.81
C GLY A 49 1.58 19.94 -14.85
N VAL A 50 2.16 20.93 -14.16
CA VAL A 50 1.89 22.35 -14.45
C VAL A 50 3.16 23.19 -14.28
N VAL A 51 4.01 23.19 -15.31
CA VAL A 51 4.93 24.30 -15.61
C VAL A 51 5.06 24.43 -17.13
N GLY A 52 4.04 25.00 -17.78
CA GLY A 52 4.09 25.22 -19.22
C GLY A 52 2.78 25.75 -19.81
N ALA A 53 2.66 27.08 -19.84
CA ALA A 53 1.89 27.90 -20.79
C ALA A 53 0.49 27.42 -21.22
N GLY A 54 -0.55 28.09 -20.71
CA GLY A 54 -1.86 28.14 -21.36
C GLY A 54 -3.03 28.18 -20.40
N ALA A 55 -3.68 29.34 -20.33
CA ALA A 55 -5.09 29.56 -20.03
C ALA A 55 -5.79 28.65 -18.98
N GLY A 56 -5.92 29.19 -17.76
CA GLY A 56 -7.11 29.09 -16.91
C GLY A 56 -7.59 27.70 -16.51
N GLU A 57 -7.13 27.21 -15.35
CA GLU A 57 -7.89 26.30 -14.49
C GLU A 57 -7.22 26.18 -13.10
N ASP A 58 -7.90 26.62 -12.04
CA ASP A 58 -7.45 26.62 -10.63
C ASP A 58 -7.23 25.20 -10.03
N HIS A 59 -7.53 24.15 -10.80
CA HIS A 59 -7.55 22.77 -10.31
C HIS A 59 -6.17 22.08 -10.30
N GLY A 60 -5.25 22.46 -11.20
CA GLY A 60 -3.93 21.81 -11.31
C GLY A 60 -2.96 22.15 -10.18
N ARG A 61 -3.11 23.32 -9.52
CA ARG A 61 -2.26 23.73 -8.40
C ARG A 61 -2.60 23.01 -7.09
N LYS A 62 -3.85 22.55 -6.95
CA LYS A 62 -4.35 21.89 -5.72
C LYS A 62 -3.79 20.47 -5.57
N THR A 63 -3.61 19.74 -6.66
CA THR A 63 -3.16 18.34 -6.62
C THR A 63 -1.69 18.20 -6.25
N SER A 64 -0.82 19.09 -6.71
CA SER A 64 0.61 19.09 -6.37
C SER A 64 0.88 19.23 -4.86
N ASN A 65 -0.01 19.90 -4.13
CA ASN A 65 0.06 20.04 -2.67
C ASN A 65 -0.40 18.79 -1.91
N ILE A 66 -1.04 17.83 -2.60
CA ILE A 66 -1.56 16.60 -2.00
C ILE A 66 -0.57 15.46 -2.20
N VAL A 67 -0.01 15.34 -3.41
CA VAL A 67 0.93 14.28 -3.78
C VAL A 67 1.89 14.75 -4.87
N SER A 68 3.15 14.39 -4.77
CA SER A 68 4.13 14.73 -5.81
C SER A 68 5.20 13.65 -5.95
N TRP A 69 5.86 13.61 -7.10
CA TRP A 69 7.16 12.96 -7.20
C TRP A 69 8.12 13.56 -6.16
N ASN A 70 9.04 12.74 -5.65
CA ASN A 70 10.15 13.24 -4.85
C ASN A 70 11.16 13.97 -5.75
N VAL A 71 12.10 14.71 -5.14
CA VAL A 71 13.08 15.53 -5.87
C VAL A 71 13.92 14.69 -6.84
N GLU A 72 14.21 13.44 -6.48
CA GLU A 72 15.02 12.52 -7.28
C GLU A 72 14.24 11.83 -8.41
N GLY A 73 12.90 11.91 -8.41
CA GLY A 73 12.04 11.16 -9.33
C GLY A 73 12.03 9.64 -9.11
N LYS A 74 12.62 9.12 -8.02
CA LYS A 74 12.72 7.68 -7.70
C LYS A 74 11.61 7.18 -6.77
N GLY A 75 10.62 8.02 -6.54
CA GLY A 75 9.51 7.76 -5.64
C GLY A 75 8.62 8.97 -5.52
N PHE A 76 7.66 8.90 -4.61
CA PHE A 76 6.67 9.97 -4.43
C PHE A 76 6.37 10.20 -2.95
N ILE A 77 5.84 11.38 -2.67
CA ILE A 77 5.49 11.86 -1.33
C ILE A 77 4.00 12.16 -1.32
N VAL A 78 3.27 11.63 -0.35
CA VAL A 78 1.91 12.06 -0.02
C VAL A 78 1.99 13.09 1.10
N TRP A 79 1.64 14.33 0.80
CA TRP A 79 1.74 15.46 1.74
C TRP A 79 0.53 15.51 2.69
N SER A 80 -0.67 15.29 2.15
CA SER A 80 -1.93 15.30 2.91
C SER A 80 -2.70 13.99 2.68
N PRO A 81 -2.59 13.00 3.59
CA PRO A 81 -3.32 11.73 3.46
C PRO A 81 -4.84 11.89 3.45
N ALA A 82 -5.37 12.91 4.15
CA ALA A 82 -6.81 13.19 4.20
C ALA A 82 -7.31 13.67 2.82
N GLU A 83 -6.71 14.71 2.27
CA GLU A 83 -7.08 15.22 0.94
C GLU A 83 -6.80 14.20 -0.17
N PHE A 84 -5.71 13.42 -0.06
CA PHE A 84 -5.44 12.33 -0.99
C PHE A 84 -6.57 11.29 -1.00
N SER A 85 -7.09 10.98 0.19
CA SER A 85 -8.18 10.02 0.37
C SER A 85 -9.49 10.51 -0.21
N GLU A 86 -9.84 11.78 0.00
CA GLU A 86 -11.13 12.34 -0.40
C GLU A 86 -11.15 12.77 -1.87
N LEU A 87 -10.07 13.37 -2.36
CA LEU A 87 -10.05 14.04 -3.66
C LEU A 87 -9.42 13.20 -4.77
N LEU A 88 -8.39 12.40 -4.46
CA LEU A 88 -7.63 11.67 -5.48
C LEU A 88 -8.03 10.21 -5.56
N LEU A 89 -8.16 9.52 -4.43
CA LEU A 89 -8.48 8.09 -4.44
C LEU A 89 -9.78 7.75 -5.20
N PRO A 90 -10.90 8.48 -5.04
CA PRO A 90 -12.14 8.19 -5.78
C PRO A 90 -12.04 8.42 -7.30
N LYS A 91 -11.12 9.29 -7.74
CA LYS A 91 -10.91 9.59 -9.17
C LYS A 91 -10.21 8.44 -9.90
N TYR A 92 -9.22 7.81 -9.26
CA TYR A 92 -8.41 6.75 -9.89
C TYR A 92 -8.78 5.35 -9.40
N PHE A 93 -9.30 5.20 -8.19
CA PHE A 93 -9.59 3.93 -7.52
C PHE A 93 -11.05 3.85 -7.06
N LYS A 94 -11.54 2.62 -6.83
CA LYS A 94 -12.94 2.37 -6.40
C LYS A 94 -13.14 2.49 -4.88
N HIS A 95 -12.30 3.26 -4.20
CA HIS A 95 -12.36 3.47 -2.75
C HIS A 95 -11.73 4.82 -2.42
N ASN A 96 -12.01 5.35 -1.23
CA ASN A 96 -11.36 6.55 -0.68
C ASN A 96 -10.39 6.20 0.48
N ASN A 97 -10.15 4.93 0.78
CA ASN A 97 -9.36 4.54 1.95
C ASN A 97 -7.85 4.55 1.68
N PHE A 98 -7.10 5.43 2.37
CA PHE A 98 -5.64 5.48 2.31
C PHE A 98 -4.97 4.15 2.65
N SER A 99 -5.48 3.42 3.63
CA SER A 99 -4.88 2.14 4.06
C SER A 99 -4.93 1.09 2.96
N SER A 100 -6.00 1.08 2.16
CA SER A 100 -6.11 0.19 0.99
C SER A 100 -5.04 0.53 -0.05
N PHE A 101 -4.79 1.82 -0.27
CA PHE A 101 -3.70 2.28 -1.14
C PHE A 101 -2.33 1.85 -0.62
N ILE A 102 -2.06 2.01 0.68
CA ILE A 102 -0.81 1.54 1.32
C ILE A 102 -0.64 0.02 1.20
N ARG A 103 -1.71 -0.76 1.37
CA ARG A 103 -1.67 -2.22 1.21
C ARG A 103 -1.26 -2.60 -0.21
N GLN A 104 -1.81 -1.91 -1.22
CA GLN A 104 -1.42 -2.14 -2.61
C GLN A 104 0.06 -1.79 -2.83
N LEU A 105 0.55 -0.66 -2.32
CA LEU A 105 1.98 -0.32 -2.38
C LEU A 105 2.87 -1.43 -1.78
N ASN A 106 2.52 -1.91 -0.59
CA ASN A 106 3.26 -2.99 0.06
C ASN A 106 3.26 -4.30 -0.76
N THR A 107 2.13 -4.62 -1.40
CA THR A 107 1.98 -5.80 -2.26
C THR A 107 2.91 -5.76 -3.47
N TYR A 108 3.15 -4.57 -4.03
CA TYR A 108 4.09 -4.34 -5.13
C TYR A 108 5.50 -3.96 -4.63
N GLY A 109 5.78 -4.09 -3.34
CA GLY A 109 7.12 -3.96 -2.79
C GLY A 109 7.66 -2.55 -2.61
N PHE A 110 6.81 -1.52 -2.66
CA PHE A 110 7.22 -0.16 -2.32
C PHE A 110 7.69 -0.09 -0.87
N LYS A 111 8.73 0.72 -0.62
CA LYS A 111 9.30 0.92 0.72
C LYS A 111 9.05 2.33 1.19
N LYS A 112 8.60 2.48 2.44
CA LYS A 112 8.53 3.78 3.10
C LYS A 112 9.95 4.21 3.47
N THR A 113 10.36 5.39 3.02
CA THR A 113 11.75 5.88 3.19
C THR A 113 11.90 6.96 4.26
N SER A 114 10.79 7.44 4.83
CA SER A 114 10.79 8.43 5.91
C SER A 114 9.84 8.02 7.04
N SER A 115 10.24 8.22 8.29
CA SER A 115 9.34 8.02 9.44
C SER A 115 8.33 9.16 9.59
N LYS A 116 8.72 10.38 9.21
CA LYS A 116 7.94 11.62 9.39
C LYS A 116 7.06 11.97 8.20
N ARG A 117 7.39 11.47 7.01
CA ARG A 117 6.65 11.74 5.76
C ARG A 117 6.15 10.45 5.14
N TRP A 118 5.06 10.54 4.38
CA TRP A 118 4.55 9.43 3.57
C TRP A 118 5.29 9.37 2.23
N GLU A 119 6.61 9.15 2.31
CA GLU A 119 7.47 8.99 1.14
C GLU A 119 7.70 7.52 0.83
N PHE A 120 7.42 7.13 -0.41
CA PHE A 120 7.53 5.76 -0.91
C PHE A 120 8.44 5.70 -2.13
N LYS A 121 9.35 4.72 -2.15
CA LYS A 121 10.25 4.47 -3.28
C LYS A 121 10.16 3.03 -3.77
N HIS A 122 10.43 2.83 -5.06
CA HIS A 122 10.59 1.53 -5.68
C HIS A 122 11.52 1.64 -6.90
N ASP A 123 12.47 0.72 -7.05
CA ASP A 123 13.55 0.83 -8.03
C ASP A 123 13.05 0.92 -9.48
N LYS A 124 11.93 0.27 -9.78
CA LYS A 124 11.31 0.27 -11.12
C LYS A 124 10.13 1.25 -11.27
N PHE A 125 9.88 2.08 -10.25
CA PHE A 125 8.85 3.11 -10.28
C PHE A 125 9.51 4.50 -10.27
N GLN A 126 9.82 5.01 -11.47
CA GLN A 126 10.57 6.26 -11.63
C GLN A 126 9.86 7.22 -12.58
N LYS A 127 9.94 8.52 -12.30
CA LYS A 127 9.38 9.59 -13.13
C LYS A 127 9.97 9.53 -14.54
N GLY A 128 9.11 9.62 -15.55
CA GLY A 128 9.48 9.52 -16.96
C GLY A 128 9.69 8.09 -17.48
N CYS A 129 9.82 7.09 -16.61
CA CYS A 129 10.12 5.70 -16.98
C CYS A 129 8.90 4.79 -16.88
N ARG A 130 7.76 5.18 -17.48
CA ARG A 130 6.50 4.41 -17.43
C ARG A 130 6.63 2.98 -17.96
N HIS A 131 7.56 2.73 -18.87
CA HIS A 131 7.80 1.38 -19.42
C HIS A 131 8.33 0.39 -18.36
N MET A 132 8.99 0.86 -17.30
CA MET A 132 9.53 -0.01 -16.25
C MET A 132 8.45 -0.57 -15.31
N LEU A 133 7.23 -0.03 -15.35
CA LEU A 133 6.11 -0.49 -14.52
C LEU A 133 5.75 -1.96 -14.77
N VAL A 134 6.06 -2.48 -15.97
CA VAL A 134 5.80 -3.89 -16.34
C VAL A 134 6.68 -4.87 -15.58
N GLU A 135 7.83 -4.42 -15.08
CA GLU A 135 8.77 -5.22 -14.29
C GLU A 135 8.35 -5.33 -12.81
N ILE A 136 7.45 -4.44 -12.37
CA ILE A 136 6.96 -4.46 -10.99
C ILE A 136 5.91 -5.56 -10.85
N THR A 137 6.33 -6.66 -10.24
CA THR A 137 5.45 -7.80 -9.96
C THR A 137 4.96 -7.75 -8.51
N ARG A 138 3.82 -8.40 -8.25
CA ARG A 138 3.37 -8.60 -6.87
C ARG A 138 4.38 -9.50 -6.17
N LYS A 139 4.72 -9.15 -4.94
CA LYS A 139 5.45 -10.06 -4.05
C LYS A 139 4.63 -11.34 -3.93
N LYS A 140 5.20 -12.46 -4.35
CA LYS A 140 4.63 -13.77 -4.06
C LYS A 140 4.59 -13.88 -2.54
N CYS A 141 3.39 -14.04 -1.98
CA CYS A 141 3.28 -14.69 -0.69
C CYS A 141 3.69 -16.13 -0.97
N GLU A 142 4.97 -16.45 -0.80
CA GLU A 142 5.42 -17.84 -0.85
C GLU A 142 4.56 -18.60 0.18
N PRO A 143 3.79 -19.62 -0.23
CA PRO A 143 3.31 -20.59 0.74
C PRO A 143 4.57 -21.24 1.32
N SER A 144 5.01 -20.72 2.46
CA SER A 144 6.23 -21.12 3.16
C SER A 144 6.46 -22.63 3.08
N VAL A 145 7.49 -23.02 2.33
CA VAL A 145 8.10 -24.36 2.39
C VAL A 145 9.02 -24.47 3.63
N PHE A 146 9.14 -23.39 4.43
CA PHE A 146 9.86 -23.40 5.70
C PHE A 146 9.04 -24.02 6.82
N PRO A 147 9.67 -24.76 7.77
CA PRO A 147 8.99 -25.37 8.89
C PRO A 147 8.14 -24.33 9.64
N PRO A 148 6.90 -24.68 10.09
CA PRO A 148 5.95 -23.76 10.74
C PRO A 148 6.51 -22.87 11.86
N PHE A 149 7.63 -23.27 12.47
CA PHE A 149 8.26 -22.58 13.59
C PHE A 149 8.92 -21.23 13.24
N LEU A 150 9.47 -21.05 12.03
CA LEU A 150 10.14 -19.79 11.66
C LEU A 150 9.20 -18.76 11.01
N LYS A 151 8.11 -19.23 10.40
CA LYS A 151 7.07 -18.35 9.83
C LYS A 151 6.31 -17.56 10.90
N ALA A 152 6.24 -18.12 12.12
CA ALA A 152 5.68 -17.46 13.27
C ALA A 152 6.38 -16.13 13.56
N ALA A 153 7.69 -15.97 13.40
CA ALA A 153 8.34 -14.70 13.79
C ALA A 153 7.89 -13.48 12.94
N GLU A 154 7.64 -13.66 11.65
CA GLU A 154 7.29 -12.57 10.73
C GLU A 154 5.78 -12.31 10.66
N GLU A 155 4.95 -13.36 10.74
CA GLU A 155 3.49 -13.21 10.86
C GLU A 155 3.08 -12.80 12.28
N ASN A 156 3.78 -13.28 13.33
CA ASN A 156 3.54 -12.84 14.70
C ASN A 156 3.98 -11.39 14.90
N SER A 157 5.07 -10.92 14.26
CA SER A 157 5.39 -9.48 14.29
C SER A 157 4.35 -8.63 13.56
N GLY A 158 3.82 -9.09 12.41
CA GLY A 158 2.72 -8.40 11.71
C GLY A 158 1.40 -8.38 12.51
N LEU A 159 1.02 -9.51 13.11
CA LEU A 159 -0.16 -9.64 13.96
C LEU A 159 0.00 -8.88 15.27
N GLN A 160 1.18 -8.91 15.88
CA GLN A 160 1.50 -8.18 17.10
C GLN A 160 1.50 -6.67 16.85
N LEU A 161 2.07 -6.20 15.73
CA LEU A 161 1.96 -4.81 15.31
C LEU A 161 0.50 -4.40 15.05
N MET A 162 -0.32 -5.30 14.48
CA MET A 162 -1.75 -5.04 14.27
C MET A 162 -2.52 -4.96 15.58
N GLU A 163 -2.24 -5.83 16.54
CA GLU A 163 -2.88 -5.85 17.85
C GLU A 163 -2.43 -4.67 18.71
N GLU A 164 -1.14 -4.34 18.67
CA GLU A 164 -0.59 -3.12 19.29
C GLU A 164 -1.23 -1.87 18.69
N ASN A 165 -1.40 -1.80 17.35
CA ASN A 165 -2.12 -0.68 16.72
C ASN A 165 -3.59 -0.58 17.17
N LYS A 166 -4.28 -1.71 17.39
CA LYS A 166 -5.63 -1.69 17.97
C LYS A 166 -5.61 -1.22 19.41
N SER A 167 -4.65 -1.68 20.20
CA SER A 167 -4.47 -1.27 21.59
C SER A 167 -4.20 0.22 21.71
N LEU A 168 -3.25 0.74 20.93
CA LEU A 168 -2.94 2.17 20.83
C LEU A 168 -4.13 3.00 20.36
N ARG A 169 -5.00 2.47 19.49
CA ARG A 169 -6.25 3.15 19.10
C ARG A 169 -7.25 3.23 20.26
N ARG A 170 -7.36 2.19 21.08
CA ARG A 170 -8.20 2.21 22.30
C ARG A 170 -7.66 3.21 23.31
N GLU A 171 -6.37 3.14 23.62
CA GLU A 171 -5.71 4.05 24.55
C GLU A 171 -5.80 5.51 24.08
N LYS A 172 -5.61 5.75 22.78
CA LYS A 172 -5.83 7.08 22.19
C LYS A 172 -7.26 7.59 22.41
N MET A 173 -8.27 6.74 22.24
CA MET A 173 -9.67 7.13 22.49
C MET A 173 -9.90 7.44 23.98
N GLU A 174 -9.30 6.67 24.87
CA GLU A 174 -9.43 6.88 26.32
C GLU A 174 -8.77 8.19 26.76
N LEU A 175 -7.54 8.45 26.33
CA LEU A 175 -6.87 9.72 26.59
C LEU A 175 -7.65 10.91 26.00
N GLN A 176 -8.20 10.77 24.80
CA GLN A 176 -9.07 11.81 24.22
C GLN A 176 -10.32 12.05 25.05
N MET A 177 -10.92 10.99 25.61
CA MET A 177 -12.09 11.11 26.48
C MET A 177 -11.73 11.78 27.82
N GLN A 178 -10.59 11.45 28.42
CA GLN A 178 -10.10 12.14 29.62
C GLN A 178 -9.87 13.62 29.34
N ILE A 179 -9.21 13.97 28.23
CA ILE A 179 -9.02 15.37 27.82
C ILE A 179 -10.36 16.09 27.68
N ALA A 180 -11.37 15.45 27.07
CA ALA A 180 -12.70 16.04 26.94
C ALA A 180 -13.37 16.26 28.30
N GLN A 181 -13.23 15.34 29.24
CA GLN A 181 -13.75 15.48 30.60
C GLN A 181 -13.06 16.61 31.36
N PHE A 182 -11.73 16.71 31.30
CA PHE A 182 -10.99 17.80 31.95
C PHE A 182 -11.40 19.17 31.39
N LYS A 183 -11.54 19.29 30.07
CA LYS A 183 -12.04 20.51 29.43
C LYS A 183 -13.45 20.87 29.89
N ALA A 184 -14.36 19.89 29.96
CA ALA A 184 -15.72 20.13 30.43
C ALA A 184 -15.77 20.55 31.92
N LEU A 185 -14.82 20.07 32.74
CA LEU A 185 -14.70 20.48 34.13
C LEU A 185 -14.15 21.91 34.25
N GLU A 186 -13.15 22.26 33.43
CA GLU A 186 -12.62 23.61 33.31
C GLU A 186 -13.71 24.61 32.91
N ASP A 187 -14.53 24.29 31.91
CA ASP A 187 -15.66 25.11 31.48
C ASP A 187 -16.68 25.33 32.61
N LYS A 188 -16.99 24.29 33.40
CA LYS A 188 -17.90 24.40 34.56
C LYS A 188 -17.33 25.27 35.66
N LEU A 189 -16.02 25.17 35.94
CA LEU A 189 -15.37 26.01 36.94
C LEU A 189 -15.36 27.47 36.50
N LEU A 190 -15.08 27.74 35.22
CA LEU A 190 -15.16 29.08 34.64
C LEU A 190 -16.58 29.65 34.72
N ASP A 191 -17.60 28.87 34.40
CA ASP A 191 -19.01 29.27 34.53
C ASP A 191 -19.41 29.54 35.99
N PHE A 192 -18.94 28.72 36.94
CA PHE A 192 -19.18 28.95 38.37
C PHE A 192 -18.53 30.26 38.85
N LEU A 193 -17.27 30.50 38.46
CA LEU A 193 -16.56 31.74 38.79
C LEU A 193 -17.23 32.96 38.15
N ALA A 194 -17.68 32.86 36.90
CA ALA A 194 -18.38 33.94 36.21
C ALA A 194 -19.68 34.34 36.93
N ARG A 195 -20.45 33.35 37.43
CA ARG A 195 -21.67 33.59 38.21
C ARG A 195 -21.39 34.22 39.57
N HIS A 196 -20.35 33.75 40.28
CA HIS A 196 -20.04 34.25 41.62
C HIS A 196 -19.38 35.64 41.60
N MET A 197 -18.56 35.93 40.59
CA MET A 197 -17.96 37.26 40.40
C MET A 197 -18.95 38.29 39.83
N GLY A 198 -20.04 37.85 39.19
CA GLY A 198 -21.13 38.73 38.75
C GLY A 198 -22.03 39.24 39.89
N ASP A 199 -22.16 38.49 40.98
CA ASP A 199 -23.08 38.82 42.11
C ASP A 199 -22.46 39.72 43.20
N SER A 200 -21.13 39.91 43.18
CA SER A 200 -20.42 40.71 44.20
C SER A 200 -20.50 42.23 43.99
N HIS A 201 -21.21 42.70 42.96
CA HIS A 201 -21.35 44.12 42.62
C HIS A 201 -22.73 44.72 42.90
N ASN A 202 -23.63 44.02 43.60
CA ASN A 202 -24.99 44.53 43.83
C ASN A 202 -25.44 44.39 45.30
N LYS A 203 -24.71 45.02 46.22
CA LYS A 203 -25.18 45.37 47.58
C LYS A 203 -24.40 46.57 48.11
N VAL A 204 -24.88 47.76 47.79
CA VAL A 204 -24.72 48.99 48.58
C VAL A 204 -26.12 49.56 48.79
#